data_AF-A0A5B7TWZ3-F1
#
_entry.id   AF-A0A5B7TWZ3-F1
#
_cell.length_a   1.000
_cell.length_b   1.000
_cell.length_c   1.000
_cell.angle_alpha   90.00
_cell.angle_beta   90.00
_cell.angle_gamma   90.00
#
_symmetry.space_group_name_H-M   'P 1'
#
loop_
_entity.id
_entity.type
_entity.pdbx_description
1 polymer ?
#
loop_
_entity_poly.entity_id
_entity_poly.type
_entity_poly.pdbx_seq_one_letter_code
_entity_poly.pdbx_strand_id
1 'polypeptide(L)'
;MKQKIILSLNNVELEEFRELVQNSNLEDLNKLVNLVVQKDDPDSFIKRKVYEALSDLSGFGIDFIKESHKLKSDLGLTNYHKKSLKTYFQRIVKELDSDKIVSVTECEKLEKVSECLKLIKSKI
;
A
#
# COMPACT_ATOMS: atom_id res chain seq x y z
N MET A 1 -11.44 11.04 15.99
CA MET A 1 -10.59 9.85 15.76
C MET A 1 -11.18 9.04 14.61
N LYS A 2 -10.45 8.83 13.51
CA LYS A 2 -10.90 7.89 12.45
C LYS A 2 -10.53 6.47 12.92
N GLN A 3 -11.52 5.62 13.16
CA GLN A 3 -11.28 4.21 13.51
C GLN A 3 -10.88 3.45 12.24
N LYS A 4 -9.74 2.76 12.27
CA LYS A 4 -9.32 1.83 11.21
C LYS A 4 -9.88 0.45 11.56
N ILE A 5 -10.63 -0.16 10.66
CA ILE A 5 -11.03 -1.57 10.76
C ILE A 5 -10.01 -2.37 9.94
N ILE A 6 -9.31 -3.29 10.60
CA ILE A 6 -8.40 -4.23 9.93
C ILE A 6 -9.14 -5.56 9.81
N LEU A 7 -9.37 -5.99 8.58
CA LEU A 7 -9.92 -7.31 8.26
C LEU A 7 -8.76 -8.22 7.86
N SER A 8 -8.65 -9.37 8.51
CA SER A 8 -7.69 -10.42 8.16
C SER A 8 -8.48 -11.60 7.62
N LEU A 9 -8.40 -11.82 6.31
CA LEU A 9 -9.12 -12.88 5.60
C LEU A 9 -8.10 -13.81 4.95
N ASN A 10 -8.35 -15.11 4.99
CA ASN A 10 -7.65 -16.07 4.15
C ASN A 10 -8.16 -16.02 2.70
N ASN A 11 -7.52 -16.74 1.77
CA ASN A 11 -7.88 -16.67 0.35
C ASN A 11 -9.34 -17.08 0.07
N VAL A 12 -9.88 -18.05 0.81
CA VAL A 12 -11.26 -18.50 0.66
C VAL A 12 -12.21 -17.41 1.16
N GLU A 13 -11.98 -16.91 2.38
CA GLU A 13 -12.77 -15.83 2.97
C GLU A 13 -12.72 -14.53 2.15
N LEU A 14 -11.60 -14.29 1.45
CA LEU A 14 -11.41 -13.12 0.61
C LEU A 14 -12.26 -13.19 -0.68
N GLU A 15 -12.37 -14.37 -1.31
CA GLU A 15 -13.26 -14.57 -2.46
C GLU A 15 -14.74 -14.51 -2.03
N GLU A 16 -15.10 -15.11 -0.89
CA GLU A 16 -16.46 -14.99 -0.34
C GLU A 16 -16.83 -13.53 -0.06
N PHE A 17 -15.90 -12.75 0.50
CA PHE A 17 -16.10 -11.32 0.73
C PHE A 17 -16.25 -10.55 -0.59
N ARG A 18 -15.48 -10.91 -1.61
CA ARG A 18 -15.60 -10.33 -2.95
C ARG A 18 -16.98 -10.58 -3.56
N GLU A 19 -17.48 -11.81 -3.51
CA GLU A 19 -18.83 -12.14 -4.00
C GLU A 19 -19.90 -11.35 -3.23
N LEU A 20 -19.77 -11.24 -1.91
CA LEU A 20 -20.71 -10.50 -1.07
C LEU A 20 -20.74 -9.01 -1.43
N VAL A 21 -19.58 -8.40 -1.65
CA VAL A 21 -19.46 -6.98 -2.03
C VAL A 21 -19.94 -6.75 -3.46
N GLN A 22 -19.69 -7.67 -4.39
CA GLN A 22 -20.19 -7.57 -5.77
C GLN A 22 -21.71 -7.55 -5.85
N ASN A 23 -22.37 -8.27 -4.94
CA ASN A 23 -23.83 -8.28 -4.82
C ASN A 23 -24.39 -7.08 -4.03
N SER A 24 -23.54 -6.13 -3.61
CA SER A 24 -23.93 -4.94 -2.88
C SER A 24 -23.94 -3.69 -3.77
N ASN A 25 -24.75 -2.68 -3.42
CA ASN A 25 -24.78 -1.38 -4.12
C ASN A 25 -23.60 -0.46 -3.76
N LEU A 26 -22.51 -1.01 -3.21
CA LEU A 26 -21.34 -0.24 -2.76
C LEU A 26 -20.24 -0.26 -3.84
N GLU A 27 -20.42 0.51 -4.91
CA GLU A 27 -19.48 0.53 -6.05
C GLU A 27 -18.03 0.83 -5.65
N ASP A 28 -17.81 1.78 -4.72
CA ASP A 28 -16.46 2.15 -4.28
C ASP A 28 -15.79 1.01 -3.49
N LEU A 29 -16.56 0.29 -2.66
CA LEU A 29 -16.06 -0.89 -1.96
C LEU A 29 -15.77 -2.01 -2.96
N ASN A 30 -16.64 -2.21 -3.95
CA ASN A 30 -16.44 -3.22 -4.99
C ASN A 30 -15.16 -2.96 -5.81
N LYS A 31 -14.88 -1.71 -6.18
CA LYS A 31 -13.61 -1.33 -6.82
C LYS A 31 -12.40 -1.64 -5.94
N LEU A 32 -12.47 -1.31 -4.65
CA LEU A 32 -11.37 -1.55 -3.70
C LEU A 32 -11.12 -3.04 -3.47
N VAL A 33 -12.18 -3.83 -3.34
CA VAL A 33 -12.05 -5.28 -3.15
C VAL A 33 -11.47 -5.93 -4.41
N ASN A 34 -12.02 -5.64 -5.59
CA ASN A 34 -11.46 -6.20 -6.84
C ASN A 34 -9.99 -5.80 -7.04
N LEU A 35 -9.60 -4.57 -6.70
CA LEU A 35 -8.21 -4.12 -6.77
C LEU A 35 -7.27 -4.95 -5.86
N VAL A 36 -7.72 -5.28 -4.64
CA VAL A 36 -6.91 -6.03 -3.66
C VAL A 36 -6.91 -7.52 -3.98
N VAL A 37 -8.03 -8.07 -4.44
CA VAL A 37 -8.20 -9.50 -4.70
C VAL A 37 -7.57 -9.90 -6.02
N GLN A 38 -7.92 -9.22 -7.11
CA GLN A 38 -7.52 -9.67 -8.43
C GLN A 38 -6.07 -9.30 -8.75
N LYS A 39 -5.54 -8.20 -8.20
CA LYS A 39 -4.20 -7.68 -8.53
C LYS A 39 -3.96 -7.49 -10.05
N ASP A 40 -5.02 -7.50 -10.86
CA ASP A 40 -4.99 -7.49 -12.33
C ASP A 40 -4.34 -6.22 -12.90
N ASP A 41 -4.34 -5.13 -12.12
CA ASP A 41 -3.57 -3.92 -12.39
C ASP A 41 -2.47 -3.73 -11.32
N PRO A 42 -1.24 -4.24 -11.58
CA PRO A 42 -0.12 -4.11 -10.67
C PRO A 42 0.18 -2.66 -10.29
N ASP A 43 0.00 -1.71 -11.22
CA ASP A 43 0.32 -0.31 -10.98
C ASP A 43 -0.63 0.32 -9.97
N SER A 44 -1.95 0.10 -10.13
CA SER A 44 -2.94 0.55 -9.17
C SER A 44 -2.83 -0.16 -7.82
N PHE A 45 -2.51 -1.46 -7.83
CA PHE A 45 -2.27 -2.23 -6.62
C PHE A 45 -1.07 -1.70 -5.83
N ILE A 46 0.08 -1.51 -6.48
CA ILE A 46 1.30 -0.94 -5.87
C ILE A 46 0.97 0.43 -5.30
N LYS A 47 0.30 1.29 -6.08
CA LYS A 47 -0.05 2.64 -5.63
C LYS A 47 -0.89 2.61 -4.36
N ARG A 48 -1.93 1.78 -4.34
CA ARG A 48 -2.79 1.61 -3.17
C ARG A 48 -2.01 1.11 -1.96
N LYS A 49 -1.22 0.05 -2.11
CA LYS A 49 -0.46 -0.56 -1.00
C LYS A 49 0.64 0.35 -0.46
N VAL A 50 1.30 1.12 -1.32
CA VAL A 50 2.27 2.14 -0.89
C VAL A 50 1.56 3.23 -0.09
N TYR A 51 0.38 3.68 -0.53
CA TYR A 51 -0.37 4.70 0.19
C TYR A 51 -0.89 4.19 1.54
N GLU A 52 -1.31 2.92 1.61
CA GLU A 52 -1.65 2.24 2.87
C GLU A 52 -0.47 2.24 3.85
N ALA A 53 0.71 1.81 3.40
CA ALA A 53 1.93 1.80 4.22
C ALA A 53 2.30 3.21 4.74
N LEU A 54 2.21 4.22 3.87
CA LEU A 54 2.48 5.61 4.24
C LEU A 54 1.41 6.16 5.20
N SER A 55 0.14 5.82 5.01
CA SER A 55 -0.97 6.19 5.90
C SER A 55 -0.78 5.61 7.29
N ASP A 56 -0.35 4.35 7.39
CA ASP A 56 -0.09 3.68 8.66
C ASP A 56 1.04 4.33 9.44
N LEU A 57 2.13 4.69 8.78
CA LEU A 57 3.29 5.29 9.44
C LEU A 57 3.13 6.79 9.73
N SER A 58 2.39 7.52 8.91
CA SER A 58 2.25 8.97 9.04
C SER A 58 1.02 9.40 9.84
N GLY A 59 0.02 8.53 9.99
CA GLY A 59 -1.27 8.86 10.60
C GLY A 59 -2.21 9.66 9.69
N PHE A 60 -1.77 10.08 8.50
CA PHE A 60 -2.64 10.73 7.50
C PHE A 60 -3.55 9.71 6.81
N GLY A 61 -4.73 10.15 6.38
CA GLY A 61 -5.60 9.31 5.53
C GLY A 61 -5.01 9.10 4.14
N ILE A 62 -5.34 7.97 3.50
CA ILE A 62 -4.88 7.63 2.15
C ILE A 62 -5.22 8.73 1.14
N ASP A 63 -6.41 9.35 1.25
CA ASP A 63 -6.89 10.39 0.35
C ASP A 63 -6.09 11.71 0.44
N PHE A 64 -5.37 11.91 1.55
CA PHE A 64 -4.46 13.04 1.72
C PHE A 64 -3.14 12.82 0.97
N ILE A 65 -2.72 11.58 0.78
CA ILE A 65 -1.40 11.24 0.26
C ILE A 65 -1.36 11.43 -1.26
N LYS A 66 -0.36 12.18 -1.72
CA LYS A 66 -0.13 12.48 -3.14
C LYS A 66 1.29 12.15 -3.54
N GLU A 67 1.52 11.82 -4.81
CA GLU A 67 2.86 11.47 -5.33
C GLU A 67 3.90 12.59 -5.19
N SER A 68 3.44 13.84 -5.15
CA SER A 68 4.27 15.03 -4.96
C SER A 68 4.70 15.25 -3.51
N HIS A 69 4.06 14.59 -2.54
CA HIS A 69 4.38 14.78 -1.13
C HIS A 69 5.78 14.31 -0.80
N LYS A 70 6.47 15.14 0.00
CA LYS A 70 7.73 14.82 0.65
C LYS A 70 7.46 14.01 1.91
N LEU A 71 8.17 12.90 2.06
CA LEU A 71 8.00 11.98 3.18
C LEU A 71 8.22 12.70 4.52
N LYS A 72 9.26 13.53 4.63
CA LYS A 72 9.59 14.21 5.90
C LYS A 72 8.72 15.43 6.18
N SER A 73 8.63 16.39 5.25
CA SER A 73 7.97 17.68 5.52
C SER A 73 6.45 17.58 5.47
N ASP A 74 5.91 16.72 4.61
CA ASP A 74 4.46 16.70 4.34
C ASP A 74 3.78 15.54 5.09
N LEU A 75 4.52 14.44 5.32
CA LEU A 75 4.01 13.23 5.99
C LEU A 75 4.68 12.96 7.36
N GLY A 76 5.63 13.77 7.80
CA GLY A 76 6.29 13.57 9.10
C GLY A 76 7.15 12.30 9.22
N LEU A 77 7.50 11.67 8.10
CA LEU A 77 8.26 10.42 8.07
C LEU A 77 9.76 10.68 8.26
N THR A 78 10.26 10.39 9.45
CA THR A 78 11.67 10.43 9.81
C THR A 78 12.41 9.18 9.30
N ASN A 79 13.73 9.13 9.46
CA ASN A 79 14.51 7.94 9.11
C ASN A 79 14.03 6.68 9.85
N TYR A 80 13.52 6.80 11.07
CA TYR A 80 12.92 5.69 11.80
C TYR A 80 11.71 5.09 11.06
N HIS A 81 10.80 5.95 10.59
CA HIS A 81 9.66 5.52 9.79
C HIS A 81 10.11 4.92 8.44
N LYS A 82 11.12 5.54 7.80
CA LYS A 82 11.67 5.01 6.55
C LYS A 82 12.29 3.62 6.69
N LYS A 83 12.99 3.34 7.80
CA LYS A 83 13.48 1.98 8.09
C LYS A 83 12.34 0.96 8.16
N SER A 84 11.20 1.37 8.74
CA SER A 84 10.01 0.52 8.87
C SER A 84 9.35 0.23 7.51
N LEU A 85 9.44 1.16 6.54
CA LEU A 85 8.92 0.96 5.18
C LEU A 85 9.48 -0.30 4.52
N LYS A 86 10.70 -0.73 4.85
CA LYS A 86 11.29 -1.96 4.29
C LYS A 86 10.36 -3.17 4.45
N THR A 87 9.74 -3.33 5.62
CA THR A 87 8.85 -4.47 5.88
C THR A 87 7.57 -4.39 5.06
N TYR A 88 6.97 -3.21 4.99
CA TYR A 88 5.79 -2.97 4.16
C TYR A 88 6.09 -3.21 2.68
N PHE A 89 7.16 -2.62 2.17
CA PHE A 89 7.55 -2.69 0.77
C PHE A 89 7.96 -4.11 0.36
N GLN A 90 8.68 -4.84 1.22
CA GLN A 90 9.00 -6.24 0.95
C GLN A 90 7.74 -7.10 0.87
N ARG A 91 6.71 -6.82 1.67
CA ARG A 91 5.43 -7.54 1.60
C ARG A 91 4.74 -7.29 0.25
N ILE A 92 4.69 -6.04 -0.22
CA ILE A 92 4.11 -5.70 -1.53
C ILE A 92 4.80 -6.45 -2.66
N VAL A 93 6.14 -6.46 -2.65
CA VAL A 93 6.95 -7.15 -3.67
C VAL A 93 6.68 -8.67 -3.66
N LYS A 94 6.56 -9.28 -2.47
CA LYS A 94 6.20 -10.70 -2.33
C LYS A 94 4.78 -11.01 -2.77
N GLU A 95 3.82 -10.11 -2.50
CA GLU A 95 2.43 -10.28 -2.93
C GLU A 95 2.25 -10.20 -4.45
N LEU A 96 3.26 -9.70 -5.17
CA LEU A 96 3.36 -9.65 -6.62
C LEU A 96 4.34 -10.69 -7.18
N ASP A 97 4.60 -11.76 -6.41
CA ASP A 97 5.40 -12.92 -6.80
C ASP A 97 6.84 -12.60 -7.25
N SER A 98 7.45 -11.54 -6.69
CA SER A 98 8.85 -11.20 -6.93
C SER A 98 9.73 -11.50 -5.72
N ASP A 99 10.90 -12.10 -6.00
CA ASP A 99 11.94 -12.41 -5.01
C ASP A 99 12.94 -11.26 -4.78
N LYS A 100 12.80 -10.15 -5.51
CA LYS A 100 13.72 -9.01 -5.36
C LYS A 100 13.63 -8.43 -3.94
N ILE A 101 14.78 -8.07 -3.39
CA ILE A 101 14.88 -7.58 -2.01
C ILE A 101 14.80 -6.05 -1.98
N VAL A 102 13.99 -5.53 -1.06
CA VAL A 102 13.98 -4.12 -0.65
C VAL A 102 14.89 -3.97 0.56
N SER A 103 15.96 -3.19 0.42
CA SER A 103 16.89 -2.91 1.51
C SER A 103 16.47 -1.72 2.35
N VAL A 104 16.94 -1.67 3.60
CA VAL A 104 16.73 -0.53 4.49
C VAL A 104 17.36 0.74 3.91
N THR A 105 18.55 0.62 3.33
CA THR A 105 19.28 1.75 2.73
C THR A 105 18.53 2.38 1.56
N GLU A 106 17.86 1.57 0.73
CA GLU A 106 16.98 2.09 -0.33
C GLU A 106 15.83 2.89 0.26
N CYS A 107 15.20 2.40 1.34
CA CYS A 107 14.10 3.12 2.00
C CYS A 107 14.55 4.43 2.66
N GLU A 108 15.72 4.46 3.29
CA GLU A 108 16.25 5.66 3.96
C GLU A 108 16.48 6.84 2.99
N LYS A 109 16.89 6.52 1.76
CA LYS A 109 17.16 7.49 0.68
C LYS A 109 15.90 8.09 0.07
N LEU A 110 14.71 7.55 0.35
CA LEU A 110 13.46 8.06 -0.21
C LEU A 110 13.13 9.44 0.35
N GLU A 111 12.82 10.39 -0.51
CA GLU A 111 12.41 11.74 -0.15
C GLU A 111 10.95 12.01 -0.50
N LYS A 112 10.44 11.39 -1.57
CA LYS A 112 9.08 11.61 -2.08
C LYS A 112 8.24 10.34 -2.19
N VAL A 113 6.92 10.50 -2.19
CA VAL A 113 5.97 9.39 -2.41
C VAL A 113 6.17 8.76 -3.79
N SER A 114 6.38 9.57 -4.84
CA SER A 114 6.69 9.07 -6.18
C SER A 114 7.95 8.17 -6.24
N GLU A 115 8.94 8.41 -5.39
CA GLU A 115 10.14 7.56 -5.31
C GLU A 115 9.84 6.22 -4.64
N CYS A 116 8.91 6.20 -3.68
CA CYS A 116 8.42 4.95 -3.07
C CYS A 116 7.78 4.06 -4.14
N LEU A 117 6.93 4.64 -4.98
CA LEU A 117 6.28 3.93 -6.09
C LEU A 117 7.31 3.39 -7.08
N LYS A 118 8.28 4.21 -7.47
CA LYS A 118 9.37 3.81 -8.37
C LYS A 118 10.22 2.67 -7.78
N LEU A 119 10.51 2.74 -6.49
CA LEU A 119 11.25 1.68 -5.80
C LEU A 119 10.53 0.34 -5.91
N ILE A 120 9.23 0.28 -5.56
CA ILE A 120 8.47 -0.98 -5.67
C ILE A 120 8.41 -1.46 -7.12
N LYS A 121 8.11 -0.57 -8.08
CA LYS A 121 8.04 -0.92 -9.50
C LYS A 121 9.36 -1.49 -10.04
N SER A 122 10.51 -1.02 -9.55
CA SER A 122 11.82 -1.58 -9.93
C SER A 122 12.08 -2.99 -9.39
N LYS A 123 11.31 -3.40 -8.37
CA LYS A 123 11.43 -4.66 -7.64
C LYS A 123 10.40 -5.70 -8.07
N ILE A 124 9.62 -5.40 -9.09
CA ILE A 124 8.79 -6.37 -9.83
C ILE A 124 9.51 -6.66 -11.14
#